data_AF-A0A0M0JDN0-F1
#
_entry.id   AF-A0A0M0JDN0-F1
#
_cell.length_a   1.000
_cell.length_b   1.000
_cell.length_c   1.000
_cell.angle_alpha   90.00
_cell.angle_beta   90.00
_cell.angle_gamma   90.00
#
_symmetry.space_group_name_H-M   'P 1'
#
loop_
_entity.id
_entity.type
_entity.pdbx_description
1 polymer ?
#
loop_
_entity_poly.entity_id
_entity_poly.type
_entity_poly.pdbx_seq_one_letter_code
_entity_poly.pdbx_strand_id
1 'polypeptide(L)'
;MIDAFTTSFTTTSPSTYDNGGASAAANAAKAGLRSGRGGLLESEARMILNVKPTATEAEVLEAHKRLIEMNDPSKGGSKYLQQKVSNACDVLLVDRGGSSSSSAGAGASGKQ
;
A
#
# COMPACT_ATOMS: atom_id res chain seq x y z
N MET A 1 -67.60 -2.94 -1.36
CA MET A 1 -66.60 -3.85 -1.96
C MET A 1 -65.36 -3.75 -1.07
N ILE A 2 -65.01 -4.86 -0.42
CA ILE A 2 -63.75 -5.21 0.28
C ILE A 2 -63.30 -4.38 1.50
N ASP A 3 -63.65 -4.90 2.68
CA ASP A 3 -62.85 -4.91 3.91
C ASP A 3 -61.64 -5.86 3.77
N ALA A 4 -60.46 -5.52 4.31
CA ALA A 4 -59.39 -6.44 4.74
C ALA A 4 -58.23 -5.62 5.34
N PHE A 5 -58.01 -5.61 6.66
CA PHE A 5 -57.37 -6.64 7.49
C PHE A 5 -55.87 -6.34 7.71
N THR A 6 -55.54 -6.12 8.99
CA THR A 6 -54.34 -6.67 9.66
C THR A 6 -52.98 -6.11 9.25
N THR A 7 -52.28 -5.46 10.17
CA THR A 7 -51.49 -6.01 11.30
C THR A 7 -50.01 -5.82 10.98
N SER A 8 -49.49 -4.79 11.65
CA SER A 8 -48.10 -4.56 11.99
C SER A 8 -47.26 -5.83 12.06
N PHE A 9 -46.25 -5.91 11.19
CA PHE A 9 -45.14 -6.82 11.39
C PHE A 9 -44.25 -6.24 12.51
N THR A 10 -44.38 -6.82 13.70
CA THR A 10 -43.40 -6.64 14.77
C THR A 10 -42.21 -7.54 14.55
N THR A 11 -41.05 -6.96 14.88
CA THR A 11 -39.86 -7.59 15.45
C THR A 11 -39.22 -8.78 14.73
N THR A 12 -37.96 -8.60 14.36
CA THR A 12 -36.88 -9.42 14.92
C THR A 12 -35.57 -8.67 14.66
N SER A 13 -35.00 -8.10 15.71
CA SER A 13 -33.59 -7.72 15.72
C SER A 13 -32.76 -9.00 15.54
N PRO A 14 -31.91 -9.13 14.50
CA PRO A 14 -30.85 -10.12 14.55
C PRO A 14 -29.86 -9.69 15.62
N SER A 15 -30.05 -10.29 16.80
CA SER A 15 -29.01 -10.50 17.78
C SER A 15 -27.90 -11.35 17.13
N THR A 16 -26.67 -11.15 17.62
CA THR A 16 -25.39 -11.68 17.09
C THR A 16 -25.00 -11.00 15.78
N TYR A 17 -23.85 -10.32 15.67
CA TYR A 17 -22.52 -10.87 15.94
C TYR A 17 -21.59 -9.83 16.55
N ASP A 18 -21.04 -10.19 17.71
CA ASP A 18 -19.76 -9.70 18.19
C ASP A 18 -18.73 -9.86 17.06
N ASN A 19 -18.34 -8.75 16.44
CA ASN A 19 -17.27 -8.71 15.44
C ASN A 19 -15.95 -8.35 16.11
N GLY A 20 -15.65 -8.94 17.27
CA GLY A 20 -14.33 -8.85 17.89
C GLY A 20 -13.19 -9.42 17.01
N GLY A 21 -13.52 -10.14 15.93
CA GLY A 21 -12.56 -10.71 14.98
C GLY A 21 -12.42 -9.99 13.63
N ALA A 22 -13.30 -9.03 13.29
CA ALA A 22 -13.28 -8.39 11.97
C ALA A 22 -12.00 -7.57 11.74
N SER A 23 -11.44 -6.98 12.79
CA SER A 23 -10.17 -6.23 12.72
C SER A 23 -8.97 -7.16 12.50
N ALA A 24 -8.94 -8.35 13.13
CA ALA A 24 -7.81 -9.27 13.02
C ALA A 24 -7.77 -10.00 11.66
N ALA A 25 -8.92 -10.48 11.17
CA ALA A 25 -9.02 -11.12 9.86
C ALA A 25 -8.83 -10.12 8.70
N ALA A 26 -9.31 -8.87 8.84
CA ALA A 26 -9.07 -7.82 7.85
C ALA A 26 -7.57 -7.44 7.77
N ASN A 27 -6.85 -7.43 8.90
CA ASN A 27 -5.41 -7.18 8.91
C ASN A 27 -4.60 -8.31 8.25
N ALA A 28 -4.97 -9.57 8.50
CA ALA A 28 -4.35 -10.73 7.84
C ALA A 28 -4.61 -10.77 6.32
N ALA A 29 -5.85 -10.46 5.91
CA ALA A 29 -6.18 -10.31 4.49
C ALA A 29 -5.41 -9.14 3.84
N LYS A 30 -5.30 -8.00 4.52
CA LYS A 30 -4.51 -6.84 4.06
C LYS A 30 -3.01 -7.19 3.94
N ALA A 31 -2.47 -8.03 4.83
CA ALA A 31 -1.09 -8.51 4.73
C ALA A 31 -0.89 -9.45 3.53
N GLY A 32 -1.82 -10.37 3.27
CA GLY A 32 -1.79 -11.26 2.11
C GLY A 32 -1.94 -10.54 0.76
N LEU A 33 -2.80 -9.51 0.70
CA LEU A 33 -2.99 -8.65 -0.47
C LEU A 33 -1.78 -7.73 -0.76
N ARG A 34 -1.00 -7.35 0.26
CA ARG A 34 0.24 -6.56 0.09
C ARG A 34 1.36 -7.38 -0.56
N SER A 35 1.40 -8.69 -0.31
CA SER A 35 2.36 -9.62 -0.91
C SER A 35 2.00 -9.96 -2.37
N GLY A 36 0.74 -9.80 -2.76
CA GLY A 36 0.23 -9.99 -4.13
C GLY A 36 0.05 -8.70 -4.95
N ARG A 37 0.75 -7.60 -4.62
CA ARG A 37 0.74 -6.39 -5.47
C ARG A 37 1.49 -6.71 -6.77
N GLY A 38 0.73 -7.04 -7.81
CA GLY A 38 1.26 -7.43 -9.12
C GLY A 38 2.38 -6.51 -9.61
N GLY A 39 3.58 -7.09 -9.73
CA GLY A 39 4.61 -6.68 -10.68
C GLY A 39 5.31 -5.34 -10.47
N LEU A 40 5.14 -4.62 -9.35
CA LEU A 40 5.94 -3.41 -9.12
C LEU A 40 7.32 -3.81 -8.63
N LEU A 41 8.28 -3.84 -9.56
CA LEU A 41 9.68 -4.16 -9.30
C LEU A 41 10.34 -3.05 -8.47
N GLU A 42 11.30 -3.37 -7.60
CA GLU A 42 12.06 -2.35 -6.87
C GLU A 42 12.73 -1.34 -7.82
N SER A 43 13.25 -1.81 -8.96
CA SER A 43 13.82 -0.94 -10.00
C SER A 43 12.79 0.06 -10.54
N GLU A 44 11.54 -0.39 -10.77
CA GLU A 44 10.43 0.48 -11.16
C GLU A 44 10.06 1.45 -10.04
N ALA A 45 10.04 1.01 -8.79
CA ALA A 45 9.78 1.86 -7.63
C ALA A 45 10.77 3.02 -7.53
N ARG A 46 12.08 2.74 -7.72
CA ARG A 46 13.14 3.76 -7.70
C ARG A 46 13.00 4.75 -8.84
N MET A 47 12.57 4.29 -10.02
CA MET A 47 12.28 5.16 -11.16
C MET A 47 11.05 6.06 -10.91
N ILE A 48 9.97 5.53 -10.33
CA ILE A 48 8.76 6.30 -10.01
C ILE A 48 9.07 7.41 -8.99
N LEU A 49 9.87 7.11 -7.96
CA LEU A 49 10.27 8.09 -6.95
C LEU A 49 11.43 8.98 -7.39
N ASN A 50 12.02 8.71 -8.56
CA ASN A 50 13.19 9.40 -9.10
C ASN A 50 14.36 9.47 -8.10
N VAL A 51 14.65 8.33 -7.46
CA VAL A 51 15.73 8.18 -6.49
C VAL A 51 16.85 7.29 -7.05
N LYS A 52 18.06 7.49 -6.56
CA LYS A 52 19.22 6.67 -6.94
C LYS A 52 19.06 5.22 -6.48
N PRO A 53 19.69 4.25 -7.17
CA PRO A 53 19.73 2.86 -6.70
C PRO A 53 20.38 2.70 -5.32
N THR A 54 21.21 3.65 -4.92
CA THR A 54 21.90 3.69 -3.61
C THR A 54 21.22 4.63 -2.60
N ALA A 55 20.01 5.12 -2.90
CA ALA A 55 19.34 6.10 -2.04
C ALA A 55 18.97 5.52 -0.67
N THR A 56 19.12 6.34 0.36
CA THR A 56 18.75 5.96 1.73
C THR A 56 17.23 5.96 1.92
N GLU A 57 16.75 5.34 2.99
CA GLU A 57 15.32 5.34 3.33
C GLU A 57 14.77 6.76 3.53
N ALA A 58 15.59 7.64 4.13
CA ALA A 58 15.25 9.05 4.30
C ALA A 58 14.98 9.73 2.95
N GLU A 59 15.84 9.53 1.96
CA GLU A 59 15.66 10.10 0.62
C GLU A 59 14.40 9.57 -0.08
N VAL A 60 14.08 8.29 0.11
CA VAL A 60 12.85 7.66 -0.42
C VAL A 60 11.61 8.34 0.18
N LEU A 61 11.59 8.56 1.50
CA LEU A 61 10.48 9.21 2.20
C LEU A 61 10.34 10.69 1.82
N GLU A 62 11.45 11.41 1.69
CA GLU A 62 11.43 12.80 1.23
C GLU A 62 10.89 12.93 -0.20
N ALA A 63 11.37 12.08 -1.12
CA ALA A 63 10.87 12.04 -2.50
C ALA A 63 9.37 11.69 -2.54
N HIS A 64 8.94 10.71 -1.74
CA HIS A 64 7.54 10.34 -1.62
C HIS A 64 6.67 11.52 -1.16
N LYS A 65 7.05 12.20 -0.07
CA LYS A 65 6.29 13.34 0.46
C LYS A 65 6.17 14.46 -0.57
N ARG A 66 7.27 14.80 -1.24
CA ARG A 66 7.29 15.81 -2.31
C ARG A 66 6.34 15.45 -3.46
N LEU A 67 6.36 14.20 -3.91
CA LEU A 67 5.52 13.74 -5.02
C LEU A 67 4.03 13.71 -4.66
N ILE A 68 3.68 13.36 -3.42
CA ILE A 68 2.29 13.39 -2.95
C ILE A 68 1.75 14.82 -2.90
N GLU A 69 2.53 15.76 -2.36
CA GLU A 69 2.12 17.17 -2.28
C GLU A 69 1.96 17.82 -3.66
N MET A 70 2.82 17.43 -4.61
CA MET A 70 2.74 17.87 -6.01
C MET A 70 1.53 17.28 -6.74
N ASN A 71 1.13 16.05 -6.42
CA ASN A 71 0.02 15.36 -7.05
C ASN A 71 -1.27 15.40 -6.22
N ASP A 72 -1.41 16.38 -5.32
CA ASP A 72 -2.61 16.55 -4.52
C ASP A 72 -3.87 16.75 -5.39
N PRO A 73 -4.97 16.00 -5.16
CA PRO A 73 -6.17 16.11 -5.98
C PRO A 73 -6.82 17.50 -5.91
N SER A 74 -6.63 18.24 -4.81
CA SER A 74 -7.14 19.61 -4.67
C SER A 74 -6.40 20.60 -5.57
N LYS A 75 -5.17 20.26 -5.98
CA LYS A 75 -4.34 21.05 -6.91
C LYS A 75 -4.46 20.56 -8.36
N GLY A 76 -5.41 19.67 -8.65
CA GLY A 76 -5.57 19.05 -9.97
C GLY A 76 -4.69 17.81 -10.21
N GLY A 77 -4.08 17.26 -9.16
CA GLY A 77 -3.34 16.00 -9.22
C GLY A 77 -4.24 14.76 -9.32
N SER A 78 -3.64 13.63 -9.66
CA SER A 78 -4.38 12.38 -9.85
C SER A 78 -4.20 11.42 -8.68
N LYS A 79 -5.32 10.91 -8.13
CA LYS A 79 -5.31 9.83 -7.13
C LYS A 79 -4.59 8.58 -7.62
N TYR A 80 -4.66 8.30 -8.92
CA TYR A 80 -3.94 7.17 -9.51
C TYR A 80 -2.43 7.34 -9.38
N LEU A 81 -1.91 8.55 -9.62
CA LEU A 81 -0.48 8.86 -9.47
C LEU A 81 -0.07 8.78 -8.00
N GLN A 82 -0.87 9.32 -7.09
CA GLN A 82 -0.62 9.21 -5.65
C GLN A 82 -0.56 7.74 -5.20
N GLN A 83 -1.48 6.90 -5.70
CA GLN A 83 -1.48 5.48 -5.40
C GLN A 83 -0.22 4.79 -5.95
N LYS A 84 0.22 5.14 -7.17
CA LYS A 84 1.42 4.59 -7.78
C LYS A 84 2.70 4.98 -7.01
N VAL A 85 2.79 6.24 -6.58
CA VAL A 85 3.88 6.77 -5.73
C VAL A 85 3.89 6.11 -4.35
N SER A 86 2.70 5.88 -3.76
CA SER A 86 2.59 5.20 -2.46
C SER A 86 2.98 3.72 -2.54
N ASN A 87 2.58 3.04 -3.62
CA ASN A 87 2.97 1.65 -3.88
C ASN A 87 4.49 1.51 -4.06
N ALA A 88 5.13 2.45 -4.77
CA ALA A 88 6.58 2.46 -4.94
C ALA A 88 7.33 2.62 -3.60
N CYS A 89 6.89 3.54 -2.75
CA CYS A 89 7.46 3.73 -1.42
C CYS A 89 7.31 2.46 -0.57
N ASP A 90 6.11 1.88 -0.52
CA ASP A 90 5.83 0.63 0.18
C ASP A 90 6.77 -0.51 -0.25
N VAL A 91 7.03 -0.68 -1.55
CA VAL A 91 7.91 -1.75 -2.06
C VAL A 91 9.34 -1.59 -1.56
N LEU A 92 9.89 -0.37 -1.60
CA LEU A 92 11.27 -0.10 -1.16
C LEU A 92 11.46 -0.20 0.35
N LEU A 93 10.40 0.02 1.13
CA LEU A 93 10.42 -0.11 2.59
C LEU A 93 10.18 -1.56 3.04
N VAL A 94 9.32 -2.30 2.34
CA VAL A 94 9.02 -3.71 2.66
C VAL A 94 10.22 -4.62 2.35
N ASP A 95 10.91 -4.41 1.22
CA ASP A 95 12.03 -5.27 0.82
C ASP A 95 13.22 -5.19 1.81
N ARG A 96 13.53 -3.99 2.33
CA ARG A 96 14.56 -3.80 3.37
C ARG A 96 14.26 -4.49 4.70
N GLY A 97 12.99 -4.75 5.01
CA GLY A 97 12.58 -5.48 6.21
C GLY A 97 12.76 -7.00 6.09
N GLY A 98 12.99 -7.54 4.88
CA GLY A 98 12.95 -8.98 4.60
C GLY A 98 14.16 -9.56 3.85
N SER A 99 15.03 -8.74 3.22
CA SER A 99 16.23 -9.26 2.54
C SER A 99 17.43 -8.35 2.69
N SER A 100 18.14 -8.53 3.80
CA SER A 100 19.58 -8.26 3.85
C SER A 100 20.31 -9.38 3.09
N SER A 101 20.37 -9.33 1.75
CA SER A 101 21.16 -10.29 0.98
C SER A 101 21.52 -9.77 -0.42
N SER A 102 22.83 -9.80 -0.75
CA SER A 102 23.46 -9.81 -2.09
C SER A 102 23.28 -8.56 -2.97
N SER A 103 24.29 -7.76 -3.33
CA SER A 103 25.64 -8.06 -3.87
C SER A 103 26.61 -6.92 -3.53
N ALA A 104 27.81 -7.06 -2.97
CA ALA A 104 28.86 -8.07 -3.18
C ALA A 104 29.17 -8.31 -4.67
N GLY A 105 29.90 -7.38 -5.27
CA GLY A 105 30.77 -7.54 -6.43
C GLY A 105 31.91 -6.51 -6.28
N ALA A 106 33.06 -6.91 -5.73
CA ALA A 106 34.29 -7.24 -6.48
C ALA A 106 34.72 -6.08 -7.40
N GLY A 107 35.84 -5.37 -7.23
CA GLY A 107 37.16 -5.77 -6.74
C GLY A 107 38.18 -5.62 -7.88
N ALA A 108 39.07 -4.62 -7.81
CA ALA A 108 40.40 -4.49 -8.45
C ALA A 108 40.78 -2.99 -8.45
N SER A 109 41.48 -2.48 -7.43
CA SER A 109 42.93 -2.60 -7.21
C SER A 109 43.74 -2.15 -8.42
N GLY A 110 44.52 -1.09 -8.20
CA GLY A 110 45.31 -0.40 -9.20
C GLY A 110 46.36 -1.26 -9.92
N LYS A 111 46.85 -0.69 -11.02
CA LYS A 111 48.14 -1.03 -11.59
C LYS A 111 48.72 0.21 -12.26
N GLN A 112 49.78 0.70 -11.63
CA GLN A 112 50.95 1.45 -12.13
C GLN A 112 50.73 2.76 -12.89
#